data_AF-A0A9E3K047-F1
#
_entry.id   AF-A0A9E3K047-F1
#
_cell.length_a   1.000
_cell.length_b   1.000
_cell.length_c   1.000
_cell.angle_alpha   90.00
_cell.angle_beta   90.00
_cell.angle_gamma   90.00
#
_symmetry.space_group_name_H-M   'P 1'
#
loop_
_entity.id
_entity.type
_entity.pdbx_description
1 polymer ?
#
loop_
_entity_poly.entity_id
_entity_poly.type
_entity_poly.pdbx_seq_one_letter_code
_entity_poly.pdbx_strand_id
1 'polypeptide(L)'
;MLTTAQRDQYQRDGYIVVSGFKSAEEIARLRRRAGEIVDAFDPAESRAIFTTRDQARASDVWFLGSDNTIRCFFEEEAFSPDGQLKQPKALSINKIGHAMHDLDPVFNAFTRDAKLAAVARDLGLEQAQVWQSMYIFKQPGIGGEVRWHQDATFFDSTPISVTTFWFALEDATIENGCLWVEPGGHRGPLRERF
;
A
#
# COMPACT_ATOMS: atom_id res chain seq x y z
N MET A 1 20.43 -1.67 10.61
CA MET A 1 19.87 -2.12 11.91
C MET A 1 19.45 -0.89 12.68
N LEU A 2 18.35 -1.00 13.41
CA LEU A 2 17.79 0.09 14.20
C LEU A 2 18.66 0.36 15.42
N THR A 3 18.80 1.63 15.80
CA THR A 3 19.43 2.00 17.07
C THR A 3 18.53 1.60 18.24
N THR A 4 19.08 1.54 19.45
CA THR A 4 18.27 1.35 20.67
C THR A 4 17.20 2.44 20.80
N ALA A 5 17.56 3.71 20.55
CA ALA A 5 16.60 4.81 20.59
C ALA A 5 15.44 4.65 19.58
N GLN A 6 15.72 4.15 18.37
CA GLN A 6 14.67 3.87 17.38
C GLN A 6 13.76 2.72 17.84
N ARG A 7 14.33 1.64 18.39
CA ARG A 7 13.53 0.53 18.93
C ARG A 7 12.64 0.99 20.09
N ASP A 8 13.18 1.78 21.00
CA ASP A 8 12.44 2.35 22.12
C ASP A 8 11.32 3.30 21.64
N GLN A 9 11.58 4.09 20.60
CA GLN A 9 10.57 4.94 19.96
C GLN A 9 9.45 4.10 19.36
N TYR A 10 9.77 3.04 18.60
CA TYR A 10 8.75 2.16 18.02
C TYR A 10 7.85 1.55 19.09
N GLN A 11 8.43 1.06 20.18
CA GLN A 11 7.66 0.47 21.29
C GLN A 11 6.77 1.51 21.99
N ARG A 12 7.27 2.73 22.18
CA ARG A 12 6.50 3.81 22.80
C ARG A 12 5.38 4.33 21.92
N ASP A 13 5.69 4.66 20.67
CA ASP A 13 4.86 5.49 19.79
C ASP A 13 4.10 4.66 18.74
N GLY A 14 4.48 3.40 18.51
CA GLY A 14 3.82 2.51 17.54
C GLY A 14 4.29 2.68 16.10
N TYR A 15 5.22 3.62 15.86
CA TYR A 15 5.84 3.86 14.57
C TYR A 15 7.24 4.44 14.72
N ILE A 16 8.03 4.38 13.65
CA ILE A 16 9.31 5.07 13.51
C ILE A 16 9.49 5.56 12.08
N VAL A 17 10.28 6.62 11.91
CA VAL A 17 10.70 7.12 10.60
C VAL A 17 12.19 6.85 10.43
N VAL A 18 12.55 6.18 9.34
CA VAL A 18 13.95 5.88 8.97
C VAL A 18 14.26 6.51 7.63
N SER A 19 14.86 7.69 7.66
CA SER A 19 15.23 8.44 6.45
C SER A 19 16.35 7.74 5.67
N GLY A 20 16.28 7.77 4.34
CA GLY A 20 17.34 7.25 3.46
C GLY A 20 17.52 5.72 3.52
N PHE A 21 16.50 4.97 3.92
CA PHE A 21 16.59 3.52 4.08
C PHE A 21 16.81 2.77 2.74
N LYS A 22 16.07 3.20 1.71
CA LYS A 22 16.22 2.76 0.32
C LYS A 22 16.91 3.86 -0.48
N SER A 23 17.80 3.46 -1.38
CA SER A 23 18.50 4.38 -2.27
C SER A 23 17.56 4.99 -3.31
N ALA A 24 17.94 6.15 -3.84
CA ALA A 24 17.21 6.79 -4.94
C ALA A 24 17.11 5.88 -6.18
N GLU A 25 18.12 5.04 -6.44
CA GLU A 25 18.09 4.08 -7.55
C GLU A 25 17.06 2.97 -7.34
N GLU A 26 17.00 2.38 -6.13
CA GLU A 26 16.00 1.36 -5.78
C GLU A 26 14.58 1.93 -5.92
N ILE A 27 14.37 3.16 -5.43
CA ILE A 27 13.09 3.87 -5.54
C ILE A 27 12.74 4.14 -7.01
N ALA A 28 13.68 4.67 -7.81
CA ALA A 28 13.45 4.96 -9.22
C ALA A 28 13.13 3.68 -10.03
N ARG A 29 13.75 2.55 -9.67
CA ARG A 29 13.47 1.25 -10.29
C ARG A 29 12.04 0.77 -9.98
N LEU A 30 11.61 0.89 -8.72
CA LEU A 30 10.25 0.54 -8.30
C LEU A 30 9.20 1.39 -9.02
N ARG A 31 9.43 2.70 -9.10
CA ARG A 31 8.54 3.66 -9.79
C ARG A 31 8.41 3.38 -11.27
N ARG A 32 9.55 3.13 -11.95
CA ARG A 32 9.54 2.75 -13.37
C ARG A 32 8.71 1.49 -13.58
N ARG A 33 8.92 0.48 -12.73
CA ARG A 33 8.19 -0.78 -12.85
C ARG A 33 6.69 -0.61 -12.61
N ALA A 34 6.29 0.20 -11.64
CA ALA A 34 4.88 0.53 -11.43
C ALA A 34 4.27 1.21 -12.66
N GLY A 35 4.99 2.13 -13.31
CA GLY A 35 4.58 2.75 -14.57
C GLY A 35 4.36 1.72 -15.68
N GLU A 36 5.30 0.78 -15.87
CA GLU A 36 5.18 -0.29 -16.86
C GLU A 36 3.96 -1.19 -16.61
N ILE A 37 3.66 -1.52 -15.34
CA ILE A 37 2.46 -2.28 -14.96
C ILE A 37 1.20 -1.51 -15.34
N VAL A 38 1.14 -0.21 -15.02
CA VAL A 38 0.00 0.65 -15.37
C VAL A 38 -0.16 0.78 -16.88
N ASP A 39 0.93 0.92 -17.64
CA ASP A 39 0.90 1.02 -19.09
C ASP A 39 0.35 -0.25 -19.73
N ALA A 40 0.76 -1.42 -19.23
CA ALA A 40 0.30 -2.73 -19.70
C ALA A 40 -1.14 -3.08 -19.28
N PHE A 41 -1.65 -2.49 -18.19
CA PHE A 41 -2.98 -2.76 -17.68
C PHE A 41 -4.09 -2.32 -18.66
N ASP A 42 -5.02 -3.23 -18.98
CA ASP A 42 -6.22 -2.91 -19.76
C ASP A 42 -7.37 -2.45 -18.84
N PRO A 43 -7.82 -1.18 -18.94
CA PRO A 43 -8.95 -0.67 -18.17
C PRO A 43 -10.26 -1.46 -18.35
N ALA A 44 -10.42 -2.20 -19.45
CA ALA A 44 -11.59 -3.03 -19.69
C ALA A 44 -11.72 -4.15 -18.65
N GLU A 45 -10.60 -4.67 -18.14
CA GLU A 45 -10.57 -5.76 -17.15
C GLU A 45 -11.25 -5.35 -15.83
N SER A 46 -11.06 -4.10 -15.41
CA SER A 46 -11.75 -3.56 -14.23
C SER A 46 -13.09 -2.88 -14.56
N ARG A 47 -13.35 -2.53 -15.83
CA ARG A 47 -14.61 -1.87 -16.26
C ARG A 47 -15.76 -2.84 -16.49
N ALA A 48 -15.51 -4.12 -16.77
CA ALA A 48 -16.56 -5.15 -16.84
C ALA A 48 -17.42 -5.22 -15.55
N ILE A 49 -16.92 -4.62 -14.47
CA ILE A 49 -17.52 -4.51 -13.14
C ILE A 49 -18.36 -3.22 -12.94
N PHE A 50 -18.12 -2.17 -13.74
CA PHE A 50 -18.78 -0.86 -13.58
C PHE A 50 -20.10 -0.71 -14.36
N THR A 51 -20.38 -1.58 -15.34
CA THR A 51 -21.43 -1.35 -16.35
C THR A 51 -22.82 -1.94 -16.05
N THR A 52 -23.07 -2.54 -14.89
CA THR A 52 -24.40 -3.12 -14.55
C THR A 52 -24.80 -2.88 -13.10
N ARG A 53 -26.11 -2.95 -12.81
CA ARG A 53 -26.80 -2.72 -11.50
C ARG A 53 -26.26 -3.47 -10.27
N ASP A 54 -25.14 -4.18 -10.37
CA ASP A 54 -24.48 -5.02 -9.36
C ASP A 54 -23.03 -4.55 -9.05
N GLN A 55 -22.76 -3.24 -9.18
CA GLN A 55 -21.43 -2.61 -9.05
C GLN A 55 -20.68 -3.01 -7.77
N ALA A 56 -21.37 -3.06 -6.62
CA ALA A 56 -20.76 -3.46 -5.34
C ALA A 56 -20.22 -4.90 -5.39
N ARG A 57 -21.03 -5.86 -5.86
CA ARG A 57 -20.65 -7.28 -5.88
C ARG A 57 -19.51 -7.56 -6.86
N ALA A 58 -19.52 -6.92 -8.03
CA ALA A 58 -18.47 -7.12 -9.02
C ALA A 58 -17.14 -6.46 -8.57
N SER A 59 -17.21 -5.31 -7.88
CA SER A 59 -16.05 -4.67 -7.24
C SER A 59 -15.47 -5.57 -6.14
N ASP A 60 -16.33 -6.18 -5.33
CA ASP A 60 -15.92 -7.11 -4.29
C ASP A 60 -15.22 -8.34 -4.86
N VAL A 61 -15.70 -8.93 -5.96
CA VAL A 61 -15.03 -10.09 -6.59
C VAL A 61 -13.66 -9.71 -7.18
N TRP A 62 -13.56 -8.54 -7.81
CA TRP A 62 -12.29 -8.03 -8.32
C TRP A 62 -11.29 -7.73 -7.20
N PHE A 63 -11.77 -7.20 -6.08
CA PHE A 63 -10.93 -6.94 -4.93
C PHE A 63 -10.54 -8.24 -4.21
N LEU A 64 -11.49 -9.11 -3.87
CA LEU A 64 -11.23 -10.34 -3.13
C LEU A 64 -10.36 -11.32 -3.91
N GLY A 65 -10.49 -11.40 -5.24
CA GLY A 65 -9.62 -12.22 -6.09
C GLY A 65 -8.25 -11.61 -6.39
N SER A 66 -7.90 -10.50 -5.75
CA SER A 66 -6.61 -9.81 -5.98
C SER A 66 -5.53 -10.17 -4.96
N ASP A 67 -5.86 -10.98 -3.96
CA ASP A 67 -5.01 -11.41 -2.86
C ASP A 67 -3.68 -12.00 -3.33
N ASN A 68 -3.70 -12.80 -4.41
CA ASN A 68 -2.53 -13.45 -5.00
C ASN A 68 -2.25 -13.02 -6.45
N THR A 69 -2.70 -11.83 -6.85
CA THR A 69 -2.45 -11.29 -8.21
C THR A 69 -1.91 -9.87 -8.17
N ILE A 70 -1.57 -9.32 -9.35
CA ILE A 70 -1.22 -7.91 -9.54
C ILE A 70 -2.34 -7.27 -10.35
N ARG A 71 -3.10 -6.38 -9.72
CA ARG A 71 -4.24 -5.65 -10.30
C ARG A 71 -4.10 -4.16 -10.02
N CYS A 72 -4.56 -3.36 -10.98
CA CYS A 72 -4.71 -1.92 -10.82
C CYS A 72 -6.12 -1.60 -10.33
N PHE A 73 -6.22 -0.61 -9.45
CA PHE A 73 -7.46 -0.10 -8.90
C PHE A 73 -7.55 1.39 -9.19
N PHE A 74 -8.65 1.81 -9.81
CA PHE A 74 -8.90 3.20 -10.14
C PHE A 74 -9.25 4.03 -8.89
N GLU A 75 -8.98 5.32 -8.94
CA GLU A 75 -9.57 6.29 -8.02
C GLU A 75 -11.10 6.30 -8.18
N GLU A 76 -11.84 6.50 -7.09
CA GLU A 76 -13.31 6.60 -7.13
C GLU A 76 -13.76 7.72 -8.07
N GLU A 77 -13.04 8.85 -8.04
CA GLU A 77 -13.28 9.99 -8.91
C GLU A 77 -12.58 9.88 -10.28
N ALA A 78 -12.12 8.71 -10.72
CA ALA A 78 -11.50 8.57 -12.04
C ALA A 78 -12.50 8.70 -13.20
N PHE A 79 -13.76 8.31 -12.97
CA PHE A 79 -14.77 8.16 -14.01
C PHE A 79 -15.82 9.27 -13.98
N SER A 80 -16.34 9.63 -15.16
CA SER A 80 -17.55 10.43 -15.32
C SER A 80 -18.81 9.56 -15.21
N PRO A 81 -20.01 10.17 -15.06
CA PRO A 81 -21.27 9.41 -14.95
C PRO A 81 -21.59 8.49 -16.14
N ASP A 82 -21.00 8.74 -17.32
CA ASP A 82 -21.09 7.90 -18.52
C ASP A 82 -20.04 6.76 -18.56
N GLY A 83 -19.26 6.60 -17.49
CA GLY A 83 -18.24 5.56 -17.34
C GLY A 83 -16.92 5.86 -18.06
N GLN A 84 -16.75 7.04 -18.65
CA GLN A 84 -15.50 7.44 -19.30
C GLN A 84 -14.44 7.94 -18.30
N LEU A 85 -13.17 7.78 -18.62
CA LEU A 85 -12.10 8.34 -17.80
C LEU A 85 -12.07 9.85 -17.96
N LYS A 86 -12.04 10.59 -16.85
CA LYS A 86 -11.95 12.07 -16.84
C LYS A 86 -10.55 12.59 -17.15
N GLN A 87 -9.52 11.73 -16.98
CA GLN A 87 -8.11 12.06 -17.20
C GLN A 87 -7.33 10.83 -17.70
N PRO A 88 -6.07 10.97 -18.14
CA PRO A 88 -5.28 9.84 -18.64
C PRO A 88 -5.22 8.68 -17.64
N LYS A 89 -5.29 7.43 -18.14
CA LYS A 89 -5.25 6.19 -17.32
C LYS A 89 -4.16 6.22 -16.25
N ALA A 90 -2.94 6.62 -16.63
CA ALA A 90 -1.79 6.67 -15.72
C ALA A 90 -1.98 7.62 -14.52
N LEU A 91 -2.87 8.62 -14.66
CA LEU A 91 -3.23 9.55 -13.60
C LEU A 91 -4.53 9.15 -12.88
N SER A 92 -5.14 8.02 -13.23
CA SER A 92 -6.42 7.58 -12.67
C SER A 92 -6.32 6.37 -11.76
N ILE A 93 -5.14 5.77 -11.62
CA ILE A 93 -4.90 4.61 -10.76
C ILE A 93 -4.63 5.08 -9.32
N ASN A 94 -5.42 4.60 -8.37
CA ASN A 94 -5.21 4.80 -6.94
C ASN A 94 -4.07 3.93 -6.42
N LYS A 95 -4.12 2.63 -6.75
CA LYS A 95 -3.15 1.64 -6.28
C LYS A 95 -2.94 0.47 -7.23
N ILE A 96 -1.81 -0.22 -7.06
CA ILE A 96 -1.59 -1.59 -7.53
C ILE A 96 -1.53 -2.51 -6.31
N GLY A 97 -2.14 -3.69 -6.38
CA GLY A 97 -2.12 -4.70 -5.32
C GLY A 97 -2.47 -6.11 -5.84
N HIS A 98 -2.31 -7.18 -5.08
CA HIS A 98 -1.80 -7.21 -3.70
C HIS A 98 -0.55 -8.11 -3.55
N ALA A 99 -0.10 -8.77 -4.61
CA ALA A 99 0.98 -9.77 -4.58
C ALA A 99 2.25 -9.39 -5.36
N MET A 100 2.52 -8.09 -5.61
CA MET A 100 3.74 -7.66 -6.32
C MET A 100 5.02 -8.17 -5.66
N HIS A 101 5.06 -8.23 -4.33
CA HIS A 101 6.21 -8.75 -3.57
C HIS A 101 6.58 -10.21 -3.91
N ASP A 102 5.65 -11.00 -4.42
CA ASP A 102 5.90 -12.39 -4.81
C ASP A 102 5.97 -12.58 -6.32
N LEU A 103 5.16 -11.84 -7.08
CA LEU A 103 4.98 -12.07 -8.51
C LEU A 103 5.82 -11.17 -9.42
N ASP A 104 6.26 -10.00 -8.94
CA ASP A 104 7.09 -9.10 -9.75
C ASP A 104 8.55 -9.12 -9.26
N PRO A 105 9.54 -9.43 -10.12
CA PRO A 105 10.93 -9.54 -9.71
C PRO A 105 11.53 -8.26 -9.11
N VAL A 106 11.08 -7.08 -9.55
CA VAL A 106 11.60 -5.79 -9.04
C VAL A 106 11.08 -5.55 -7.63
N PHE A 107 9.77 -5.76 -7.42
CA PHE A 107 9.16 -5.61 -6.09
C PHE A 107 9.63 -6.71 -5.13
N ASN A 108 9.80 -7.94 -5.61
CA ASN A 108 10.35 -9.04 -4.81
C ASN A 108 11.75 -8.72 -4.29
N ALA A 109 12.66 -8.26 -5.17
CA ALA A 109 14.01 -7.88 -4.77
C ALA A 109 14.02 -6.70 -3.79
N PHE A 110 13.11 -5.74 -3.98
CA PHE A 110 12.98 -4.60 -3.06
C PHE A 110 12.50 -5.03 -1.67
N THR A 111 11.51 -5.91 -1.61
CA THR A 111 10.88 -6.39 -0.37
C THR A 111 11.76 -7.41 0.36
N ARG A 112 12.40 -8.34 -0.34
CA ARG A 112 13.23 -9.41 0.26
C ARG A 112 14.68 -9.00 0.50
N ASP A 113 14.90 -7.70 0.70
CA ASP A 113 16.18 -7.11 1.08
C ASP A 113 16.58 -7.53 2.50
N ALA A 114 17.82 -8.02 2.66
CA ALA A 114 18.38 -8.39 3.95
C ALA A 114 18.37 -7.25 4.98
N LYS A 115 18.49 -5.99 4.54
CA LYS A 115 18.34 -4.82 5.43
C LYS A 115 16.94 -4.75 6.03
N LEU A 116 15.91 -5.02 5.23
CA LEU A 116 14.51 -4.99 5.69
C LEU A 116 14.22 -6.14 6.64
N ALA A 117 14.73 -7.33 6.34
CA ALA A 117 14.64 -8.48 7.24
C ALA A 117 15.33 -8.22 8.60
N ALA A 118 16.44 -7.47 8.60
CA ALA A 118 17.09 -7.06 9.85
C ALA A 118 16.24 -6.07 10.66
N VAL A 119 15.60 -5.10 10.00
CA VAL A 119 14.65 -4.19 10.67
C VAL A 119 13.47 -4.98 11.24
N ALA A 120 12.89 -5.91 10.49
CA ALA A 120 11.79 -6.74 10.98
C ALA A 120 12.16 -7.49 12.28
N ARG A 121 13.36 -8.09 12.34
CA ARG A 121 13.87 -8.71 13.56
C ARG A 121 14.07 -7.72 14.70
N ASP A 122 14.62 -6.53 14.41
CA ASP A 122 14.80 -5.46 15.41
C ASP A 122 13.46 -4.96 16.00
N LEU A 123 12.36 -5.10 15.25
CA LEU A 123 11.00 -4.78 15.69
C LEU A 123 10.29 -5.96 16.41
N GLY A 124 10.94 -7.12 16.52
CA GLY A 124 10.40 -8.29 17.24
C GLY A 124 9.64 -9.30 16.36
N LEU A 125 9.69 -9.18 15.03
CA LEU A 125 9.08 -10.15 14.13
C LEU A 125 10.00 -11.37 14.00
N GLU A 126 9.68 -12.45 14.72
CA GLU A 126 10.49 -13.68 14.74
C GLU A 126 10.46 -14.44 13.40
N GLN A 127 9.25 -14.63 12.85
CA GLN A 127 9.01 -15.33 11.59
C GLN A 127 8.26 -14.42 10.63
N ALA A 128 8.91 -13.31 10.25
CA ALA A 128 8.30 -12.31 9.38
C ALA A 128 7.87 -12.93 8.02
N GLN A 129 6.58 -12.80 7.71
CA GLN A 129 6.00 -13.15 6.42
C GLN A 129 5.42 -11.90 5.78
N VAL A 130 5.55 -11.80 4.46
CA VAL A 130 4.94 -10.71 3.68
C VAL A 130 3.57 -11.21 3.24
N TRP A 131 2.51 -10.63 3.80
CA TRP A 131 1.13 -11.01 3.49
C TRP A 131 0.53 -10.20 2.35
N GLN A 132 0.99 -8.96 2.17
CA GLN A 132 0.45 -8.05 1.17
C GLN A 132 1.50 -7.00 0.80
N SER A 133 1.47 -6.56 -0.46
CA SER A 133 2.15 -5.37 -0.93
C SER A 133 1.22 -4.51 -1.77
N MET A 134 1.26 -3.20 -1.56
CA MET A 134 0.56 -2.21 -2.38
C MET A 134 1.52 -1.13 -2.86
N TYR A 135 1.24 -0.57 -4.02
CA TYR A 135 1.84 0.66 -4.54
C TYR A 135 0.73 1.70 -4.58
N ILE A 136 0.88 2.81 -3.86
CA ILE A 136 -0.15 3.85 -3.71
C ILE A 136 0.33 5.10 -4.46
N PHE A 137 -0.47 5.61 -5.39
CA PHE A 137 -0.06 6.71 -6.28
C PHE A 137 -0.33 8.11 -5.70
N LYS A 138 -1.44 8.31 -4.99
CA LYS A 138 -1.92 9.64 -4.54
C LYS A 138 -1.95 10.64 -5.72
N GLN A 139 -2.83 10.37 -6.67
CA GLN A 139 -2.91 11.14 -7.91
C GLN A 139 -3.21 12.63 -7.64
N PRO A 140 -2.63 13.56 -8.42
CA PRO A 140 -2.90 14.98 -8.24
C PRO A 140 -4.38 15.30 -8.52
N GLY A 141 -5.00 16.07 -7.63
CA GLY A 141 -6.39 16.54 -7.74
C GLY A 141 -7.44 15.51 -7.32
N ILE A 142 -7.28 14.23 -7.65
CA ILE A 142 -8.28 13.17 -7.38
C ILE A 142 -7.78 12.06 -6.42
N GLY A 143 -6.58 12.21 -5.85
CA GLY A 143 -5.98 11.21 -4.97
C GLY A 143 -6.80 11.01 -3.69
N GLY A 144 -7.43 9.84 -3.56
CA GLY A 144 -8.38 9.58 -2.48
C GLY A 144 -7.79 9.71 -1.07
N GLU A 145 -8.56 10.27 -0.14
CA GLU A 145 -8.25 10.27 1.29
C GLU A 145 -8.22 8.83 1.84
N VAL A 146 -7.27 8.54 2.73
CA VAL A 146 -7.30 7.31 3.54
C VAL A 146 -7.67 7.72 4.95
N ARG A 147 -8.86 7.31 5.41
CA ARG A 147 -9.38 7.63 6.74
C ARG A 147 -8.56 6.95 7.83
N TRP A 148 -8.69 7.45 9.06
CA TRP A 148 -8.12 6.81 10.25
C TRP A 148 -8.51 5.34 10.34
N HIS A 149 -7.52 4.46 10.49
CA HIS A 149 -7.72 3.02 10.63
C HIS A 149 -6.53 2.39 11.37
N GLN A 150 -6.67 1.12 11.72
CA GLN A 150 -5.57 0.25 12.16
C GLN A 150 -5.43 -0.88 11.15
N ASP A 151 -4.22 -1.21 10.69
CA ASP A 151 -4.05 -2.31 9.72
C ASP A 151 -4.58 -3.65 10.26
N ALA A 152 -4.53 -3.85 11.57
CA ALA A 152 -5.10 -5.02 12.25
C ALA A 152 -6.63 -5.16 12.05
N THR A 153 -7.33 -4.11 11.62
CA THR A 153 -8.74 -4.17 11.19
C THR A 153 -8.91 -5.07 9.97
N PHE A 154 -7.90 -5.13 9.10
CA PHE A 154 -7.89 -5.91 7.87
C PHE A 154 -7.04 -7.19 7.96
N PHE A 155 -6.03 -7.21 8.83
CA PHE A 155 -5.11 -8.34 9.05
C PHE A 155 -5.25 -8.92 10.46
N ASP A 156 -6.37 -9.60 10.70
CA ASP A 156 -6.65 -10.19 12.01
C ASP A 156 -5.64 -11.29 12.38
N SER A 157 -5.10 -11.19 13.60
CA SER A 157 -4.14 -12.14 14.16
C SER A 157 -4.27 -12.16 15.68
N THR A 158 -4.00 -13.31 16.31
CA THR A 158 -4.04 -13.46 17.77
C THR A 158 -2.74 -14.11 18.27
N PRO A 159 -1.85 -13.36 18.95
CA PRO A 159 -1.90 -11.91 19.21
C PRO A 159 -1.75 -11.08 17.92
N ILE A 160 -2.09 -9.78 17.97
CA ILE A 160 -1.89 -8.86 16.85
C ILE A 160 -0.40 -8.80 16.49
N SER A 161 -0.07 -9.21 15.28
CA SER A 161 1.32 -9.30 14.81
C SER A 161 1.59 -8.54 13.50
N VAL A 162 0.56 -7.97 12.87
CA VAL A 162 0.74 -7.20 11.63
C VAL A 162 1.63 -5.97 11.87
N THR A 163 2.60 -5.76 10.99
CA THR A 163 3.49 -4.60 10.99
C THR A 163 3.68 -4.12 9.56
N THR A 164 3.40 -2.85 9.32
CA THR A 164 3.46 -2.24 7.99
C THR A 164 4.78 -1.53 7.78
N PHE A 165 5.42 -1.82 6.63
CA PHE A 165 6.58 -1.09 6.15
C PHE A 165 6.13 -0.18 5.01
N TRP A 166 6.08 1.12 5.28
CA TRP A 166 5.72 2.14 4.29
C TRP A 166 6.97 2.84 3.78
N PHE A 167 7.07 2.97 2.46
CA PHE A 167 8.22 3.60 1.79
C PHE A 167 7.75 4.80 0.98
N ALA A 168 8.31 5.98 1.27
CA ALA A 168 8.18 7.15 0.42
C ALA A 168 8.93 6.91 -0.89
N LEU A 169 8.20 6.82 -2.00
CA LEU A 169 8.79 6.71 -3.34
C LEU A 169 8.97 8.10 -4.00
N GLU A 170 8.25 9.08 -3.48
CA GLU A 170 8.36 10.50 -3.73
C GLU A 170 8.31 11.22 -2.39
N ASP A 171 8.73 12.50 -2.35
CA ASP A 171 8.64 13.30 -1.14
C ASP A 171 7.17 13.37 -0.69
N ALA A 172 6.90 12.94 0.55
CA ALA A 172 5.58 12.99 1.15
C ALA A 172 5.47 14.22 2.05
N THR A 173 4.67 15.19 1.63
CA THR A 173 4.46 16.49 2.27
C THR A 173 3.00 16.64 2.72
N ILE A 174 2.74 17.69 3.50
CA ILE A 174 1.37 17.99 3.96
C ILE A 174 0.46 18.25 2.76
N GLU A 175 0.98 18.89 1.72
CA GLU A 175 0.25 19.32 0.52
C GLU A 175 -0.09 18.16 -0.42
N ASN A 176 0.65 17.04 -0.38
CA ASN A 176 0.43 15.88 -1.25
C ASN A 176 -0.04 14.61 -0.52
N GLY A 177 -0.44 14.75 0.75
CA GLY A 177 -1.10 13.69 1.50
C GLY A 177 -0.15 12.74 2.22
N CYS A 178 0.85 13.28 2.93
CA CYS A 178 1.68 12.51 3.85
C CYS A 178 0.86 11.77 4.92
N LEU A 179 1.45 10.75 5.53
CA LEU A 179 0.84 10.00 6.63
C LEU A 179 0.67 10.88 7.88
N TRP A 180 -0.42 10.64 8.59
CA TRP A 180 -0.65 11.07 9.96
C TRP A 180 -0.74 9.82 10.84
N VAL A 181 -0.09 9.86 12.01
CA VAL A 181 -0.08 8.75 12.96
C VAL A 181 -0.36 9.30 14.34
N GLU A 182 -1.14 8.58 15.14
CA GLU A 182 -1.36 8.87 16.55
C GLU A 182 -0.28 8.17 17.39
N PRO A 183 0.67 8.89 18.00
CA PRO A 183 1.71 8.27 18.82
C PRO A 183 1.09 7.52 20.00
N GLY A 184 1.40 6.23 20.13
CA GLY A 184 0.88 5.36 21.19
C GLY A 184 -0.52 4.79 20.89
N GLY A 185 -1.12 5.12 19.74
CA GLY A 185 -2.45 4.65 19.36
C GLY A 185 -2.57 3.12 19.26
N HIS A 186 -1.45 2.41 19.06
CA HIS A 186 -1.37 0.94 19.05
C HIS A 186 -1.59 0.29 20.42
N ARG A 187 -1.54 1.05 21.51
CA ARG A 187 -1.77 0.55 22.89
C ARG A 187 -3.24 0.48 23.25
N GLY A 188 -4.10 1.13 22.47
CA GLY A 188 -5.56 1.05 22.60
C GLY A 188 -6.13 -0.25 22.04
N PRO A 189 -7.42 -0.53 22.28
CA PRO A 189 -8.08 -1.66 21.64
C PRO A 189 -8.15 -1.47 20.12
N LEU A 190 -8.35 -2.58 19.40
CA LEU A 190 -8.75 -2.51 18.01
C LEU A 190 -10.12 -1.81 17.91
N ARG A 191 -10.21 -0.73 17.12
CA ARG A 191 -11.40 0.13 17.06
C ARG A 191 -12.49 -0.43 16.14
N GLU A 192 -12.10 -1.10 15.07
CA GLU A 192 -13.00 -1.60 14.03
C GLU A 192 -12.51 -2.96 13.51
N ARG A 193 -13.44 -3.79 13.02
CA ARG A 193 -13.18 -5.05 12.33
C ARG A 193 -14.07 -5.13 11.09
N PHE A 194 -13.47 -5.39 9.93
CA PHE A 194 -14.17 -5.47 8.64
C PHE A 194 -14.65 -6.90 8.35
#